data_AF-A0A7C5PLZ1-F1
#
_entry.id   AF-A0A7C5PLZ1-F1
#
_cell.length_a   1.000
_cell.length_b   1.000
_cell.length_c   1.000
_cell.angle_alpha   90.00
_cell.angle_beta   90.00
_cell.angle_gamma   90.00
#
_symmetry.space_group_name_H-M   'P 1'
#
loop_
_entity.id
_entity.type
_entity.pdbx_description
1 polymer ?
#
loop_
_entity_poly.entity_id
_entity_poly.type
_entity_poly.pdbx_seq_one_letter_code
_entity_poly.pdbx_strand_id
1 'polypeptide(L)'
;MTIPALNLRHLRAFREVARHNSISAASSRVFLSQPAITQAIAKLEKTLDTALFERTAAGMFVTTPGGLFLARVNRALDFIATGARQASRLGPRGRQRDAGKFARLLTFSQLKALVAVSQAGNFSLAARRIEASQPSLHRSARELERLAGI
;
A
#
# COMPACT_ATOMS: atom_id res chain seq x y z
N MET A 1 4.98 11.03 15.77
CA MET A 1 3.95 9.99 15.64
C MET A 1 4.28 9.11 14.44
N THR A 2 5.05 8.03 14.65
CA THR A 2 5.30 7.02 13.61
C THR A 2 4.08 6.12 13.55
N ILE A 3 3.21 6.31 12.56
CA ILE A 3 2.11 5.36 12.32
C ILE A 3 2.76 3.98 12.13
N PRO A 4 2.40 2.96 12.95
CA PRO A 4 2.92 1.61 12.81
C PRO A 4 2.76 1.18 11.35
N ALA A 5 3.83 0.64 10.76
CA ALA A 5 3.97 0.48 9.32
C ALA A 5 2.69 -0.05 8.64
N LEU A 6 1.87 0.87 8.13
CA LEU A 6 0.63 0.54 7.43
C LEU A 6 1.01 -0.23 6.17
N ASN A 7 0.49 -1.44 6.04
CA ASN A 7 0.73 -2.25 4.87
C ASN A 7 -0.17 -1.75 3.74
N LEU A 8 0.41 -1.33 2.61
CA LEU A 8 -0.34 -0.93 1.42
C LEU A 8 -1.35 -1.98 0.98
N ARG A 9 -1.06 -3.27 1.20
CA ARG A 9 -1.99 -4.36 0.92
C ARG A 9 -3.22 -4.35 1.84
N HIS A 10 -3.05 -4.00 3.12
CA HIS A 10 -4.19 -3.84 4.04
C HIS A 10 -5.05 -2.65 3.64
N LEU A 11 -4.42 -1.53 3.23
CA LEU A 11 -5.15 -0.35 2.75
C LEU A 11 -5.96 -0.64 1.48
N ARG A 12 -5.40 -1.44 0.55
CA ARG A 12 -6.14 -1.92 -0.62
C ARG A 12 -7.30 -2.84 -0.23
N ALA A 13 -7.07 -3.79 0.69
CA ALA A 13 -8.12 -4.67 1.18
C ALA A 13 -9.28 -3.88 1.83
N PHE A 14 -8.94 -2.93 2.70
CA PHE A 14 -9.89 -1.99 3.32
C PHE A 14 -10.72 -1.25 2.27
N ARG A 15 -10.07 -0.66 1.26
CA ARG A 15 -10.75 0.04 0.16
C ARG A 15 -11.70 -0.88 -0.62
N GLU A 16 -11.26 -2.08 -0.99
CA GLU A 16 -12.10 -2.99 -1.79
C GLU A 16 -13.28 -3.54 -0.98
N VAL A 17 -13.12 -3.77 0.33
CA VAL A 17 -14.23 -4.18 1.21
C VAL A 17 -15.26 -3.06 1.29
N ALA A 18 -14.83 -1.81 1.48
CA ALA A 18 -15.72 -0.65 1.49
C ALA A 18 -16.43 -0.43 0.15
N ARG A 19 -15.77 -0.75 -0.97
CA ARG A 19 -16.36 -0.59 -2.31
C ARG A 19 -17.43 -1.64 -2.62
N HIS A 20 -17.31 -2.83 -2.03
CA HIS A 20 -18.15 -3.98 -2.36
C HIS A 20 -19.08 -4.41 -1.22
N ASN A 21 -19.00 -3.76 -0.06
CA ASN A 21 -19.67 -4.13 1.18
C ASN A 21 -19.54 -5.63 1.54
N SER A 22 -18.47 -6.28 1.08
CA SER A 22 -18.30 -7.73 1.16
C SER A 22 -16.82 -8.13 1.14
N ILE A 23 -16.42 -8.89 2.16
CA ILE A 23 -15.08 -9.48 2.26
C ILE A 23 -14.86 -10.51 1.14
N SER A 24 -15.90 -11.30 0.83
CA SER A 24 -15.83 -12.30 -0.25
C SER A 24 -15.60 -11.63 -1.60
N ALA A 25 -16.39 -10.60 -1.93
CA ALA A 25 -16.21 -9.87 -3.19
C ALA A 25 -14.84 -9.15 -3.27
N ALA A 26 -14.34 -8.63 -2.14
CA ALA A 26 -13.03 -7.99 -2.08
C ALA A 26 -11.87 -8.97 -2.30
N SER A 27 -12.00 -10.23 -1.85
CA SER A 27 -10.97 -11.27 -1.98
C SER A 27 -10.49 -11.45 -3.42
N SER A 28 -11.43 -11.54 -4.36
CA SER A 28 -11.17 -11.67 -5.80
C SER A 28 -10.53 -10.43 -6.42
N ARG A 29 -10.65 -9.25 -5.79
CA ARG A 29 -10.11 -7.97 -6.31
C ARG A 29 -8.68 -7.69 -5.88
N VAL A 30 -8.31 -8.09 -4.66
CA VAL A 30 -6.97 -7.85 -4.09
C VAL A 30 -6.07 -9.09 -4.04
N PHE A 31 -6.55 -10.23 -4.56
CA PHE A 31 -5.82 -11.51 -4.55
C PHE A 31 -5.38 -11.92 -3.14
N LEU A 32 -6.30 -11.79 -2.17
CA LEU A 32 -6.13 -12.23 -0.80
C LEU A 32 -7.23 -13.21 -0.44
N SER A 33 -6.92 -14.17 0.43
CA SER A 33 -7.96 -14.99 1.05
C SER A 33 -8.85 -14.14 1.98
N GLN A 34 -10.10 -14.57 2.19
CA GLN A 34 -11.00 -13.88 3.12
C GLN A 34 -10.42 -13.77 4.54
N PRO A 35 -9.78 -14.82 5.13
CA PRO A 35 -9.10 -14.69 6.43
C PRO A 35 -7.99 -13.63 6.43
N ALA A 36 -7.22 -13.50 5.34
CA ALA A 36 -6.18 -12.48 5.23
C ALA A 36 -6.78 -11.06 5.17
N ILE A 37 -7.95 -10.88 4.53
CA ILE A 37 -8.67 -9.60 4.54
C ILE A 37 -9.20 -9.28 5.94
N THR A 38 -9.81 -10.24 6.62
CA THR A 38 -10.30 -10.05 8.00
C THR A 38 -9.16 -9.63 8.93
N GLN A 39 -8.01 -10.32 8.86
CA GLN A 39 -6.82 -9.95 9.64
C GLN A 39 -6.28 -8.56 9.27
N ALA A 40 -6.30 -8.21 7.98
CA ALA A 40 -5.87 -6.89 7.53
C ALA A 40 -6.74 -5.77 8.10
N ILE A 41 -8.07 -5.93 8.09
CA ILE A 41 -9.03 -4.98 8.67
C ILE A 41 -8.81 -4.89 10.19
N ALA A 42 -8.81 -6.01 10.89
CA ALA A 42 -8.63 -6.04 12.35
C ALA A 42 -7.32 -5.37 12.77
N LYS A 43 -6.24 -5.52 12.00
CA LYS A 43 -4.97 -4.85 12.27
C LYS A 43 -5.04 -3.34 12.04
N LEU A 44 -5.78 -2.87 11.04
CA LEU A 44 -6.01 -1.44 10.84
C LEU A 44 -6.82 -0.86 12.00
N GLU A 45 -7.92 -1.50 12.37
CA GLU A 45 -8.79 -1.07 13.47
C GLU A 45 -8.03 -1.04 14.80
N LYS A 46 -7.24 -2.09 15.09
CA LYS A 46 -6.36 -2.13 16.27
C LYS A 46 -5.29 -1.03 16.26
N THR A 47 -4.73 -0.70 15.10
CA THR A 47 -3.69 0.33 14.99
C THR A 47 -4.26 1.72 15.22
N LEU A 48 -5.52 1.94 14.83
CA LEU A 48 -6.23 3.21 14.99
C LEU A 48 -7.03 3.28 16.28
N ASP A 49 -7.14 2.18 17.01
CA ASP A 49 -8.04 2.00 18.15
C ASP A 49 -9.47 2.45 17.83
N THR A 50 -9.98 2.05 16.66
CA THR A 50 -11.25 2.54 16.13
C THR A 50 -11.85 1.52 15.16
N ALA A 51 -13.15 1.23 15.29
CA ALA A 51 -13.90 0.41 14.33
C ALA A 51 -14.07 1.17 13.01
N LEU A 52 -13.59 0.59 11.92
CA LEU A 52 -13.68 1.15 10.56
C LEU A 52 -14.86 0.57 9.79
N PHE A 53 -15.33 -0.61 10.18
CA PHE A 53 -16.52 -1.25 9.63
C PHE A 53 -17.50 -1.69 10.72
N GLU A 54 -18.77 -1.74 10.34
CA GLU A 54 -19.83 -2.45 11.04
C GLU A 54 -20.29 -3.65 10.21
N ARG A 55 -20.54 -4.77 10.89
CA ARG A 55 -21.07 -5.98 10.26
C ARG A 55 -22.56 -6.08 10.52
N THR A 56 -23.33 -6.25 9.45
CA THR A 56 -24.79 -6.45 9.50
C THR A 56 -25.16 -7.70 8.71
N ALA A 57 -26.43 -8.11 8.79
CA ALA A 57 -26.97 -9.19 7.94
C ALA A 57 -26.87 -8.86 6.44
N ALA A 58 -26.86 -7.58 6.07
CA ALA A 58 -26.76 -7.12 4.69
C ALA A 58 -25.32 -7.00 4.16
N GLY A 59 -24.30 -7.10 5.03
CA GLY A 59 -22.91 -7.02 4.62
C GLY A 59 -21.99 -6.29 5.61
N MET A 60 -20.90 -5.73 5.08
CA MET A 60 -19.92 -4.94 5.84
C MET A 60 -19.96 -3.50 5.36
N PHE A 61 -20.26 -2.56 6.26
CA PHE A 61 -20.45 -1.15 5.91
C PHE A 61 -19.45 -0.27 6.66
N VAL A 62 -18.98 0.80 6.01
CA VAL A 62 -18.02 1.72 6.63
C VAL A 62 -18.70 2.54 7.72
N THR A 63 -18.05 2.65 8.88
CA THR A 63 -18.46 3.57 9.94
C THR A 63 -18.12 5.01 9.55
N THR A 64 -18.61 6.01 10.31
CA THR A 64 -18.20 7.42 10.12
C THR A 64 -16.67 7.63 10.13
N PRO A 65 -15.91 7.14 11.14
CA PRO A 65 -14.45 7.23 11.10
C PRO A 65 -13.84 6.39 9.96
N GLY A 66 -14.45 5.25 9.62
CA GLY A 66 -14.10 4.45 8.45
C GLY A 66 -14.17 5.24 7.14
N GLY A 67 -15.25 6.00 6.94
CA GLY A 67 -15.43 6.87 5.77
C GLY A 67 -14.37 7.97 5.67
N LEU A 68 -14.03 8.61 6.81
CA LEU A 68 -12.96 9.61 6.85
C LEU A 68 -11.61 9.00 6.47
N PHE A 69 -11.28 7.83 7.05
CA PHE A 69 -10.04 7.14 6.74
C PHE A 69 -9.99 6.66 5.28
N LEU A 70 -11.10 6.15 4.75
CA LEU A 70 -11.23 5.72 3.36
C LEU A 70 -10.93 6.85 2.37
N ALA A 71 -11.43 8.06 2.63
CA ALA A 71 -11.12 9.22 1.80
C ALA A 71 -9.61 9.55 1.77
N ARG A 72 -8.89 9.31 2.87
CA ARG A 72 -7.43 9.49 2.94
C ARG A 72 -6.69 8.36 2.21
N VAL A 73 -7.14 7.11 2.40
CA VAL A 73 -6.56 5.93 1.74
C VAL A 73 -6.68 6.04 0.22
N ASN A 74 -7.85 6.44 -0.29
CA ASN A 74 -8.07 6.63 -1.73
C ASN A 74 -7.08 7.64 -2.30
N ARG A 75 -6.99 8.83 -1.69
CA ARG A 75 -6.04 9.88 -2.12
C ARG A 75 -4.59 9.40 -2.12
N ALA A 76 -4.16 8.69 -1.08
CA ALA A 76 -2.79 8.19 -0.99
C ALA A 76 -2.47 7.17 -2.11
N LEU A 77 -3.37 6.21 -2.35
CA LEU A 77 -3.20 5.20 -3.39
C LEU A 77 -3.24 5.82 -4.80
N ASP A 78 -4.12 6.81 -5.01
CA ASP A 78 -4.23 7.52 -6.29
C ASP A 78 -3.01 8.40 -6.58
N PHE A 79 -2.44 9.03 -5.54
CA PHE A 79 -1.21 9.80 -5.66
C PHE A 79 -0.05 8.92 -6.12
N ILE A 80 0.13 7.75 -5.48
CA ILE A 80 1.15 6.77 -5.88
C ILE A 80 0.92 6.28 -7.30
N ALA A 81 -0.34 5.93 -7.65
CA ALA A 81 -0.67 5.43 -8.98
C ALA A 81 -0.43 6.48 -10.08
N THR A 82 -0.73 7.75 -9.79
CA THR A 82 -0.51 8.87 -10.72
C THR A 82 0.98 9.12 -10.92
N GLY A 83 1.76 9.20 -9.84
CA GLY A 83 3.21 9.35 -9.93
C GLY A 83 3.87 8.19 -10.71
N ALA A 84 3.44 6.95 -10.44
CA ALA A 84 3.92 5.78 -11.17
C ALA A 84 3.61 5.86 -12.68
N ARG A 85 2.39 6.28 -13.06
CA ARG A 85 2.02 6.49 -14.47
C ARG A 85 2.88 7.57 -15.12
N GLN A 86 3.04 8.71 -14.47
CA GLN A 86 3.85 9.82 -14.99
C GLN A 86 5.32 9.40 -15.17
N ALA A 87 5.92 8.79 -14.16
CA ALA A 87 7.29 8.28 -14.24
C ALA A 87 7.46 7.24 -15.35
N SER A 88 6.47 6.34 -15.52
CA SER A 88 6.54 5.32 -16.56
C SER A 88 6.54 5.90 -17.98
N ARG A 89 5.89 7.05 -18.21
CA ARG A 89 5.84 7.73 -19.51
C ARG A 89 7.17 8.40 -19.89
N LEU A 90 7.97 8.79 -18.90
CA LEU A 90 9.28 9.44 -19.11
C LEU A 90 10.41 8.43 -19.37
N GLY A 91 10.17 7.13 -19.13
CA GLY A 91 11.17 6.10 -19.34
C GLY A 91 11.38 5.73 -20.82
N PRO A 92 12.55 5.16 -21.19
CA PRO A 92 12.90 4.83 -22.58
C PRO A 92 11.96 3.81 -23.26
N ARG A 93 11.07 3.16 -22.50
CA ARG A 93 10.05 2.20 -22.98
C ARG A 93 8.60 2.65 -22.71
N GLY A 94 8.35 3.97 -22.68
CA GLY A 94 7.19 4.64 -22.09
C GLY A 94 5.77 4.26 -22.55
N ARG A 95 5.59 3.27 -23.43
CA ARG A 95 4.29 2.74 -23.88
C ARG A 95 3.95 1.34 -23.37
N GLN A 96 4.90 0.56 -22.84
CA GLN A 96 4.71 -0.88 -22.57
C GLN A 96 4.67 -1.26 -21.09
N ARG A 97 4.81 -0.29 -20.18
CA ARG A 97 4.81 -0.56 -18.73
C ARG A 97 3.40 -0.52 -18.15
N ASP A 98 2.98 -1.62 -17.52
CA ASP A 98 1.77 -1.64 -16.69
C ASP A 98 2.04 -0.90 -15.37
N ALA A 99 1.96 0.44 -15.41
CA ALA A 99 2.03 1.30 -14.23
C ALA A 99 0.96 0.94 -13.19
N GLY A 100 -0.17 0.36 -13.62
CA GLY A 100 -1.19 -0.19 -12.75
C GLY A 100 -0.70 -1.40 -11.95
N LYS A 101 0.13 -2.27 -12.53
CA LYS A 101 0.77 -3.40 -11.84
C LYS A 101 1.81 -2.91 -10.83
N PHE A 102 2.64 -1.92 -11.19
CA PHE A 102 3.58 -1.30 -10.23
C PHE A 102 2.83 -0.76 -9.00
N ALA A 103 1.80 0.07 -9.23
CA ALA A 103 1.02 0.67 -8.14
C ALA A 103 0.25 -0.37 -7.30
N ARG A 104 -0.01 -1.58 -7.83
CA ARG A 104 -0.64 -2.71 -7.11
C ARG A 104 0.35 -3.63 -6.40
N LEU A 105 1.61 -3.69 -6.81
CA LEU A 105 2.61 -4.58 -6.21
C LEU A 105 3.53 -3.85 -5.23
N LEU A 106 3.59 -2.52 -5.31
CA LEU A 106 4.36 -1.70 -4.41
C LEU A 106 3.98 -1.96 -2.95
N THR A 107 5.00 -2.11 -2.12
CA THR A 107 4.93 -2.33 -0.67
C THR A 107 5.43 -1.10 0.09
N PHE A 108 5.08 -1.03 1.38
CA PHE A 108 5.52 0.06 2.22
C PHE A 108 7.05 0.09 2.43
N SER A 109 7.69 -1.08 2.51
CA SER A 109 9.15 -1.20 2.63
C SER A 109 9.88 -0.63 1.41
N GLN A 110 9.34 -0.83 0.21
CA GLN A 110 9.90 -0.28 -1.03
C GLN A 110 9.74 1.24 -1.09
N LEU A 111 8.60 1.79 -0.67
CA LEU A 111 8.42 3.24 -0.54
C LEU A 111 9.39 3.85 0.47
N LYS A 112 9.53 3.23 1.65
CA LYS A 112 10.52 3.64 2.66
C LYS A 112 11.93 3.62 2.10
N ALA A 113 12.29 2.57 1.36
CA ALA A 113 13.60 2.45 0.73
C ALA A 113 13.85 3.57 -0.28
N LEU A 114 12.87 3.85 -1.15
CA LEU A 114 12.96 4.94 -2.13
C LEU A 114 13.21 6.30 -1.47
N VAL A 115 12.40 6.64 -0.46
CA VAL A 115 12.53 7.90 0.27
C VAL A 115 13.88 7.98 0.97
N ALA A 116 14.27 6.93 1.70
CA ALA A 116 15.52 6.90 2.45
C ALA A 116 16.75 7.07 1.55
N VAL A 117 16.80 6.33 0.44
CA VAL A 117 17.91 6.41 -0.53
C VAL A 117 17.96 7.78 -1.18
N SER A 118 16.81 8.35 -1.59
CA SER A 118 16.74 9.67 -2.23
C SER A 118 17.27 10.81 -1.33
N GLN A 119 17.12 10.69 -0.02
CA GLN A 119 17.51 11.72 0.95
C GLN A 119 18.94 11.54 1.50
N ALA A 120 19.50 10.33 1.42
CA ALA A 120 20.76 9.97 2.04
C ALA A 120 21.95 9.96 1.07
N GLY A 121 21.69 9.83 -0.23
CA GLY A 121 22.73 9.74 -1.27
C GLY A 121 23.52 8.42 -1.29
N ASN A 122 23.41 7.57 -0.26
CA ASN A 122 23.98 6.23 -0.22
C ASN A 122 23.16 5.25 0.63
N PHE A 123 23.31 3.95 0.38
CA PHE A 123 22.53 2.89 1.01
C PHE A 123 22.84 2.70 2.50
N SER A 124 24.10 2.87 2.93
CA SER A 124 24.48 2.69 4.33
C SER A 124 23.80 3.71 5.24
N LEU A 125 23.83 4.98 4.84
CA LEU A 125 23.22 6.09 5.58
C LEU A 125 21.69 6.03 5.51
N ALA A 126 21.13 5.65 4.36
CA ALA A 126 19.69 5.41 4.21
C ALA A 126 19.19 4.31 5.16
N ALA A 127 19.91 3.19 5.25
CA ALA A 127 19.51 2.04 6.07
C ALA A 127 19.51 2.40 7.56
N ARG A 128 20.56 3.13 7.99
CA ARG A 128 20.67 3.64 9.36
C ARG A 128 19.53 4.59 9.72
N ARG A 129 19.11 5.48 8.81
CA ARG A 129 18.01 6.44 9.03
C ARG A 129 16.64 5.79 9.23
N ILE A 130 16.40 4.63 8.63
CA ILE A 130 15.13 3.91 8.73
C ILE A 130 15.20 2.68 9.65
N GLU A 131 16.27 2.56 10.44
CA GLU A 131 16.50 1.44 11.36
C GLU A 131 16.38 0.06 10.68
N ALA A 132 16.85 -0.04 9.43
CA ALA A 132 16.86 -1.27 8.66
C ALA A 132 18.28 -1.76 8.46
N SER A 133 18.45 -3.07 8.21
CA SER A 133 19.74 -3.58 7.76
C SER A 133 20.02 -3.14 6.33
N GLN A 134 21.27 -2.79 6.01
CA GLN A 134 21.66 -2.39 4.66
C GLN A 134 21.28 -3.46 3.60
N PRO A 135 21.44 -4.78 3.84
CA PRO A 135 20.96 -5.80 2.90
C PRO A 135 19.44 -5.77 2.67
N SER A 136 18.63 -5.49 3.70
CA SER A 136 17.17 -5.41 3.56
C SER A 136 16.71 -4.18 2.77
N LEU A 137 17.39 -3.05 2.96
CA LEU A 137 17.18 -1.83 2.18
C LEU A 137 17.53 -2.07 0.71
N HIS A 138 18.71 -2.65 0.45
CA HIS A 138 19.16 -2.93 -0.92
C HIS A 138 18.18 -3.89 -1.63
N ARG A 139 17.74 -4.98 -0.97
CA ARG A 139 16.72 -5.88 -1.53
C ARG A 139 15.42 -5.13 -1.87
N SER A 140 14.97 -4.24 -1.00
CA SER A 140 13.75 -3.45 -1.23
C SER A 140 13.91 -2.50 -2.43
N ALA A 141 15.07 -1.87 -2.58
CA ALA A 141 15.38 -1.01 -3.73
C ALA A 141 15.45 -1.81 -5.04
N ARG A 142 16.14 -2.97 -5.06
CA ARG A 142 16.20 -3.85 -6.24
C ARG A 142 14.84 -4.37 -6.66
N GLU A 143 14.00 -4.73 -5.71
CA GLU A 143 12.64 -5.17 -6.03
C GLU A 143 11.79 -4.01 -6.57
N LEU A 144 12.00 -2.78 -6.09
CA LEU A 144 11.36 -1.60 -6.63
C LEU A 144 11.78 -1.35 -8.10
N GLU A 145 13.07 -1.45 -8.41
CA GLU A 145 13.62 -1.37 -9.77
C GLU A 145 12.95 -2.41 -10.68
N ARG A 146 12.91 -3.67 -10.24
CA ARG A 146 12.27 -4.78 -10.96
C ARG A 146 10.78 -4.51 -11.21
N LEU A 147 10.05 -4.00 -10.22
CA LEU A 147 8.64 -3.62 -10.37
C LEU A 147 8.47 -2.45 -11.35
N ALA A 148 9.39 -1.50 -11.37
CA ALA A 148 9.41 -0.38 -12.29
C ALA A 148 9.90 -0.78 -13.70
N GLY A 149 10.52 -1.96 -13.84
CA GLY A 149 11.08 -2.49 -15.08
C GLY A 149 12.32 -1.74 -15.55
N ILE A 150 13.09 -1.18 -14.62
CA ILE A 150 14.43 -0.58 -14.82
C ILE A 150 15.50 -1.49 -14.24
#